data_AF-A0A3D5E306-F1
#
_entry.id   AF-A0A3D5E306-F1
#
_cell.length_a   1.000
_cell.length_b   1.000
_cell.length_c   1.000
_cell.angle_alpha   90.00
_cell.angle_beta   90.00
_cell.angle_gamma   90.00
#
_symmetry.space_group_name_H-M   'P 1'
#
loop_
_entity.id
_entity.type
_entity.pdbx_description
1 polymer ?
#
loop_
_entity_poly.entity_id
_entity_poly.type
_entity_poly.pdbx_seq_one_letter_code
_entity_poly.pdbx_strand_id
1 'polypeptide(L)'
;MPTSPYFPTYHQGHSGEQGLVQDLVDEQIKLFGSDIYYLPKTILADSTLDEVRYTKYQDQFQIEMMLINVMGFGDNAEFVSKFGLQITDEIIFRVSTNRWDEEVAEHSMSAKLTVPERPNEGDLLYYPLTQNLYEIKYVGKEEPFFQFGKIQFYAITAELYQVGSDDLATGVAEIDAIETLFDTAISLTMGVGGTGDFTVGETVTGGTTSTTAEVKSWDSSTRILIVQNRTGTFAANESLTGNDSNAVWVVSTFDTLQNTNSEYDANRQIEDAADNIVDWSEGNPFGEFGNFTGSI
;
A
#
# COMPACT_ATOMS: atom_id res chain seq x y z
N MET A 1 -45.78 22.40 -11.43
CA MET A 1 -46.37 23.26 -10.37
C MET A 1 -45.24 24.15 -9.88
N PRO A 2 -45.43 25.47 -9.73
CA PRO A 2 -44.39 26.33 -9.14
C PRO A 2 -44.06 25.85 -7.72
N THR A 3 -42.78 25.84 -7.35
CA THR A 3 -42.36 25.54 -5.98
C THR A 3 -42.89 26.63 -5.03
N SER A 4 -43.25 26.23 -3.81
CA SER A 4 -43.88 27.16 -2.85
C SER A 4 -42.92 28.32 -2.53
N PRO A 5 -43.42 29.57 -2.40
CA PRO A 5 -42.61 30.74 -2.03
C PRO A 5 -41.95 30.65 -0.65
N TYR A 6 -42.37 29.67 0.17
CA TYR A 6 -41.84 29.40 1.51
C TYR A 6 -40.74 28.33 1.50
N PHE A 7 -40.51 27.65 0.38
CA PHE A 7 -39.25 26.94 0.16
C PHE A 7 -38.27 27.97 -0.40
N PRO A 8 -37.12 28.21 0.25
CA PRO A 8 -36.18 29.22 -0.20
C PRO A 8 -35.78 28.94 -1.64
N THR A 9 -36.19 29.83 -2.54
CA THR A 9 -35.97 29.76 -3.99
C THR A 9 -34.52 29.98 -4.41
N TYR A 10 -33.58 29.99 -3.47
CA TYR A 10 -32.15 30.15 -3.73
C TYR A 10 -31.33 29.44 -2.67
N HIS A 11 -31.06 28.13 -2.89
CA HIS A 11 -29.88 27.39 -2.42
C HIS A 11 -29.50 27.42 -0.92
N GLN A 12 -30.31 27.97 -0.02
CA GLN A 12 -30.04 28.04 1.41
C GLN A 12 -31.10 27.24 2.14
N GLY A 13 -30.82 25.97 2.43
CA GLY A 13 -31.71 25.15 3.26
C GLY A 13 -31.79 25.69 4.69
N HIS A 14 -32.92 25.46 5.37
CA HIS A 14 -33.02 25.76 6.79
C HIS A 14 -32.14 24.80 7.61
N SER A 15 -31.50 25.29 8.68
CA SER A 15 -30.59 24.49 9.50
C SER A 15 -31.24 23.23 10.07
N GLY A 16 -32.53 23.28 10.40
CA GLY A 16 -33.30 22.11 10.85
C GLY A 16 -33.49 21.05 9.76
N GLU A 17 -33.70 21.46 8.50
CA GLU A 17 -33.82 20.54 7.37
C GLU A 17 -32.45 19.94 7.01
N GLN A 18 -31.40 20.76 7.01
CA GLN A 18 -30.02 20.30 6.82
C GLN A 18 -29.63 19.27 7.88
N GLY A 19 -29.99 19.50 9.14
CA GLY A 19 -29.76 18.56 10.24
C GLY A 19 -30.53 17.25 10.03
N LEU A 20 -31.83 17.31 9.74
CA LEU A 20 -32.62 16.10 9.49
C LEU A 20 -32.05 15.25 8.34
N VAL A 21 -31.64 15.89 7.24
CA VAL A 21 -31.05 15.18 6.10
C VAL A 21 -29.71 14.57 6.47
N GLN A 22 -28.90 15.27 7.27
CA GLN A 22 -27.66 14.75 7.79
C GLN A 22 -27.90 13.51 8.67
N ASP A 23 -28.84 13.57 9.62
CA ASP A 23 -29.19 12.45 10.48
C ASP A 23 -29.66 11.23 9.67
N LEU A 24 -30.41 11.45 8.58
CA LEU A 24 -30.83 10.39 7.67
C LEU A 24 -29.67 9.79 6.88
N VAL A 25 -28.70 10.60 6.45
CA VAL A 25 -27.48 10.12 5.78
C VAL A 25 -26.62 9.31 6.76
N ASP A 26 -26.47 9.78 7.99
CA ASP A 26 -25.71 9.09 9.02
C ASP A 26 -26.33 7.72 9.32
N GLU A 27 -27.66 7.66 9.49
CA GLU A 27 -28.38 6.40 9.70
C GLU A 27 -28.31 5.49 8.47
N GLN A 28 -28.37 6.04 7.24
CA GLN A 28 -28.22 5.26 6.02
C GLN A 28 -26.85 4.58 5.95
N ILE A 29 -25.78 5.33 6.19
CA ILE A 29 -24.40 4.80 6.16
C ILE A 29 -24.23 3.78 7.28
N LYS A 30 -24.82 3.99 8.44
CA LYS A 30 -24.78 3.04 9.55
C LYS A 30 -25.51 1.71 9.25
N LEU A 31 -26.60 1.75 8.49
CA LEU A 31 -27.38 0.55 8.14
C LEU A 31 -26.80 -0.25 6.97
N PHE A 32 -26.23 0.42 5.98
CA PHE A 32 -25.81 -0.19 4.72
C PHE A 32 -24.30 -0.11 4.45
N GLY A 33 -23.57 0.64 5.25
CA GLY A 33 -22.13 0.74 5.17
C GLY A 33 -21.40 -0.39 5.88
N SER A 34 -20.09 -0.32 5.81
CA SER A 34 -19.15 -1.20 6.46
C SER A 34 -18.06 -0.38 7.13
N ASP A 35 -17.45 -0.93 8.17
CA ASP A 35 -16.30 -0.32 8.83
C ASP A 35 -15.07 -0.45 7.94
N ILE A 36 -14.49 0.69 7.56
CA ILE A 36 -13.31 0.78 6.72
C ILE A 36 -12.21 1.46 7.51
N TYR A 37 -10.99 0.95 7.38
CA TYR A 37 -9.82 1.58 7.96
C TYR A 37 -9.35 2.70 7.04
N TYR A 38 -9.23 3.90 7.59
CA TYR A 38 -8.62 5.06 6.93
C TYR A 38 -7.17 5.20 7.38
N LEU A 39 -6.25 5.31 6.41
CA LEU A 39 -4.82 5.41 6.65
C LEU A 39 -4.27 6.70 6.03
N PRO A 40 -3.96 7.73 6.84
CA PRO A 40 -3.39 8.96 6.34
C PRO A 40 -1.96 8.76 5.84
N LYS A 41 -1.65 9.38 4.70
CA LYS A 41 -0.33 9.38 4.10
C LYS A 41 0.61 10.30 4.85
N THR A 42 1.74 9.76 5.32
CA THR A 42 2.84 10.56 5.86
C THR A 42 3.99 10.61 4.86
N ILE A 43 4.33 11.82 4.41
CA ILE A 43 5.42 12.06 3.45
C ILE A 43 6.70 12.42 4.21
N LEU A 44 7.78 11.67 3.97
CA LEU A 44 9.13 12.05 4.39
C LEU A 44 9.85 12.71 3.20
N ALA A 45 9.83 14.04 3.18
CA ALA A 45 10.54 14.85 2.19
C ALA A 45 11.96 15.21 2.66
N ASP A 46 12.92 15.21 1.73
CA ASP A 46 14.25 15.77 1.97
C ASP A 46 14.17 17.30 1.87
N SER A 47 14.56 18.00 2.93
CA SER A 47 14.47 19.46 3.02
C SER A 47 15.39 20.22 2.03
N THR A 48 16.31 19.52 1.37
CA THR A 48 17.25 20.13 0.42
C THR A 48 16.75 20.14 -1.02
N LEU A 49 15.93 19.17 -1.43
CA LEU A 49 15.46 19.03 -2.81
C LEU A 49 13.93 18.96 -2.94
N ASP A 50 13.20 18.97 -1.83
CA ASP A 50 11.74 18.83 -1.78
C ASP A 50 11.24 17.58 -2.54
N GLU A 51 12.11 16.58 -2.64
CA GLU A 51 11.84 15.31 -3.28
C GLU A 51 11.23 14.36 -2.23
N VAL A 52 10.12 13.74 -2.60
CA VAL A 52 9.51 12.68 -1.79
C VAL A 52 10.42 11.47 -1.86
N ARG A 53 11.09 11.15 -0.75
CA ARG A 53 11.99 10.00 -0.71
C ARG A 53 11.24 8.71 -0.42
N TYR A 54 10.33 8.72 0.55
CA TYR A 54 9.48 7.58 0.90
C TYR A 54 8.13 8.03 1.49
N THR A 55 7.11 7.22 1.27
CA THR A 55 5.79 7.37 1.89
C THR A 55 5.62 6.34 3.01
N LYS A 56 4.97 6.73 4.09
CA LYS A 56 4.66 5.85 5.23
C LYS A 56 3.19 5.95 5.62
N TYR A 57 2.62 4.84 6.06
CA TYR A 57 1.27 4.75 6.64
C TYR A 57 1.37 4.07 8.01
N GLN A 58 1.38 4.88 9.07
CA GLN A 58 1.62 4.40 10.45
C GLN A 58 0.41 4.60 11.36
N ASP A 59 -0.44 5.58 11.05
CA ASP A 59 -1.65 5.87 11.80
C ASP A 59 -2.85 5.26 11.07
N GLN A 60 -3.90 4.94 11.83
CA GLN A 60 -5.17 4.48 11.26
C GLN A 60 -6.34 4.81 12.20
N PHE A 61 -7.54 4.88 11.63
CA PHE A 61 -8.79 4.83 12.40
C PHE A 61 -9.88 4.15 11.56
N GLN A 62 -10.90 3.62 12.23
CA GLN A 62 -12.06 3.03 11.55
C GLN A 62 -13.15 4.07 11.36
N ILE A 63 -13.79 4.04 10.19
CA ILE A 63 -14.94 4.90 9.89
C ILE A 63 -15.94 4.16 9.02
N GLU A 64 -17.22 4.39 9.26
CA GLU A 64 -18.28 3.78 8.48
C GLU A 64 -18.35 4.42 7.09
N MET A 65 -18.21 3.60 6.07
CA MET A 65 -18.37 4.02 4.68
C MET A 65 -19.35 3.12 3.95
N MET A 66 -20.21 3.73 3.15
CA MET A 66 -21.12 3.01 2.27
C MET A 66 -20.48 2.85 0.90
N LEU A 67 -20.30 1.61 0.47
CA LEU A 67 -19.85 1.31 -0.89
C LEU A 67 -20.99 1.57 -1.88
N ILE A 68 -20.77 2.51 -2.80
CA ILE A 68 -21.63 2.69 -3.96
C ILE A 68 -20.89 2.07 -5.14
N ASN A 69 -21.27 0.84 -5.46
CA ASN A 69 -20.84 0.27 -6.71
C ASN A 69 -21.55 1.02 -7.83
N VAL A 70 -20.80 1.57 -8.79
CA VAL A 70 -21.37 2.14 -10.01
C VAL A 70 -21.80 0.98 -10.91
N MET A 71 -22.88 0.29 -10.54
CA MET A 71 -23.61 -0.54 -11.49
C MET A 71 -24.39 0.39 -12.42
N GLY A 72 -23.66 0.98 -13.37
CA GLY A 72 -24.12 2.02 -14.27
C GLY A 72 -23.86 1.65 -15.73
N PHE A 73 -24.67 0.73 -16.25
CA PHE A 73 -25.05 0.66 -17.67
C PHE A 73 -23.93 0.55 -18.73
N GLY A 74 -23.42 -0.68 -18.89
CA GLY A 74 -22.74 -1.11 -20.11
C GLY A 74 -21.28 -1.49 -19.90
N ASP A 75 -21.06 -2.80 -19.76
CA ASP A 75 -19.96 -3.54 -20.38
C ASP A 75 -18.67 -2.74 -20.66
N ASN A 76 -17.67 -2.93 -19.78
CA ASN A 76 -16.28 -2.53 -20.00
C ASN A 76 -16.08 -1.04 -20.37
N ALA A 77 -16.00 -0.17 -19.36
CA ALA A 77 -15.31 1.12 -19.52
C ALA A 77 -13.79 0.87 -19.57
N GLU A 78 -13.32 0.20 -20.63
CA GLU A 78 -11.92 0.13 -21.02
C GLU A 78 -11.46 1.55 -21.40
N PHE A 79 -10.81 2.27 -20.48
CA PHE A 79 -10.16 3.52 -20.81
C PHE A 79 -8.83 3.23 -21.52
N VAL A 80 -8.79 3.49 -22.83
CA VAL A 80 -7.54 3.46 -23.61
C VAL A 80 -6.75 4.74 -23.31
N SER A 81 -5.73 4.62 -22.46
CA SER A 81 -4.72 5.66 -22.27
C SER A 81 -3.70 5.63 -23.41
N LYS A 82 -2.93 6.72 -23.60
CA LYS A 82 -1.85 6.82 -24.60
C LYS A 82 -0.76 5.73 -24.44
N PHE A 83 -0.76 5.01 -23.32
CA PHE A 83 0.16 3.92 -22.99
C PHE A 83 -0.45 2.52 -23.04
N GLY A 84 -1.75 2.36 -23.35
CA GLY A 84 -2.41 1.07 -23.47
C GLY A 84 -3.79 1.00 -22.81
N LEU A 85 -4.33 -0.22 -22.78
CA LEU A 85 -5.58 -0.57 -22.09
C LEU A 85 -5.27 -0.67 -20.58
N GLN A 86 -5.81 0.24 -19.77
CA GLN A 86 -5.82 0.07 -18.32
C GLN A 86 -7.26 -0.20 -17.89
N ILE A 87 -7.49 -1.38 -17.34
CA ILE A 87 -8.73 -1.71 -16.64
C ILE A 87 -8.47 -1.30 -15.20
N THR A 88 -8.97 -0.15 -14.78
CA THR A 88 -8.91 0.26 -13.38
C THR A 88 -10.20 -0.19 -12.69
N ASP A 89 -10.05 -0.99 -11.64
CA ASP A 89 -11.15 -1.32 -10.74
C ASP A 89 -11.40 -0.10 -9.82
N GLU A 90 -12.13 0.89 -10.35
CA GLU A 90 -12.56 2.06 -9.60
C GLU A 90 -13.75 1.71 -8.71
N ILE A 91 -13.69 2.13 -7.44
CA ILE A 91 -14.78 2.01 -6.48
C ILE A 91 -15.10 3.37 -5.87
N ILE A 92 -16.37 3.56 -5.50
CA ILE A 92 -16.82 4.79 -4.86
C ILE A 92 -17.34 4.48 -3.45
N PHE A 93 -16.75 5.13 -2.46
CA PHE A 93 -17.25 5.14 -1.09
C PHE A 93 -17.98 6.44 -0.79
N ARG A 94 -18.99 6.35 0.08
CA ARG A 94 -19.62 7.51 0.69
C ARG A 94 -19.40 7.50 2.19
N VAL A 95 -18.90 8.62 2.70
CA VAL A 95 -18.69 8.85 4.12
C VAL A 95 -19.48 10.07 4.58
N SER A 96 -20.06 10.02 5.76
CA SER A 96 -20.77 11.17 6.34
C SER A 96 -19.79 12.29 6.70
N THR A 97 -20.16 13.54 6.42
CA THR A 97 -19.35 14.70 6.83
C THR A 97 -19.30 14.87 8.35
N ASN A 98 -20.42 14.62 9.05
CA ASN A 98 -20.45 14.66 10.51
C ASN A 98 -19.57 13.58 11.13
N ARG A 99 -19.71 12.32 10.68
CA ARG A 99 -18.90 11.21 11.20
C ARG A 99 -17.42 11.42 10.92
N TRP A 100 -17.07 11.96 9.76
CA TRP A 100 -15.70 12.34 9.46
C TRP A 100 -15.11 13.31 10.50
N ASP A 101 -15.82 14.41 10.77
CA ASP A 101 -15.36 15.43 11.73
C ASP A 101 -15.25 14.85 13.16
N GLU A 102 -16.17 13.97 13.55
CA GLU A 102 -16.14 13.26 14.83
C GLU A 102 -14.93 12.34 14.96
N GLU A 103 -14.70 11.48 13.97
CA GLU A 103 -13.60 10.50 13.99
C GLU A 103 -12.22 11.17 13.94
N VAL A 104 -12.07 12.23 13.13
CA VAL A 104 -10.84 13.02 13.06
C VAL A 104 -10.54 13.70 14.39
N ALA A 105 -11.57 14.17 15.11
CA ALA A 105 -11.41 14.78 16.42
C ALA A 105 -11.08 13.76 17.51
N GLU A 106 -11.78 12.61 17.53
CA GLU A 106 -11.57 11.54 18.51
C GLU A 106 -10.16 10.93 18.41
N HIS A 107 -9.71 10.66 17.17
CA HIS A 107 -8.40 10.06 16.91
C HIS A 107 -7.26 11.08 16.79
N SER A 108 -7.54 12.38 17.06
CA SER A 108 -6.56 13.47 16.97
C SER A 108 -5.81 13.51 15.63
N MET A 109 -6.52 13.20 14.53
CA MET A 109 -5.94 12.98 13.21
C MET A 109 -5.72 14.28 12.42
N SER A 110 -6.23 15.41 12.91
CA SER A 110 -6.16 16.70 12.22
C SER A 110 -4.74 17.17 11.88
N ALA A 111 -3.74 16.80 12.70
CA ALA A 111 -2.33 17.13 12.46
C ALA A 111 -1.64 16.21 11.44
N LYS A 112 -2.26 15.07 11.09
CA LYS A 112 -1.74 14.08 10.14
C LYS A 112 -2.34 14.23 8.75
N LEU A 113 -3.49 14.91 8.65
CA LEU A 113 -4.15 15.22 7.39
C LEU A 113 -3.57 16.48 6.75
N THR A 114 -3.39 16.47 5.44
CA THR A 114 -3.00 17.68 4.70
C THR A 114 -4.13 18.71 4.66
N VAL A 115 -5.37 18.24 4.50
CA VAL A 115 -6.60 19.02 4.58
C VAL A 115 -7.47 18.44 5.70
N PRO A 116 -7.55 19.07 6.88
CA PRO A 116 -8.25 18.49 8.03
C PRO A 116 -9.75 18.29 7.84
N GLU A 117 -10.39 19.11 7.01
CA GLU A 117 -11.86 19.16 6.90
C GLU A 117 -12.45 18.04 6.01
N ARG A 118 -11.62 17.18 5.40
CA ARG A 118 -12.07 16.13 4.49
C ARG A 118 -11.04 14.99 4.36
N PRO A 119 -11.44 13.84 3.80
CA PRO A 119 -10.50 12.85 3.31
C PRO A 119 -9.52 13.47 2.30
N ASN A 120 -8.24 13.11 2.38
CA ASN A 120 -7.22 13.59 1.44
C ASN A 120 -7.08 12.65 0.25
N GLU A 121 -6.75 13.22 -0.90
CA GLU A 121 -6.26 12.43 -2.03
C GLU A 121 -4.88 11.82 -1.72
N GLY A 122 -4.68 10.57 -2.11
CA GLY A 122 -3.45 9.80 -1.89
C GLY A 122 -3.37 9.06 -0.55
N ASP A 123 -4.38 9.22 0.33
CA ASP A 123 -4.52 8.39 1.54
C ASP A 123 -5.09 7.00 1.15
N LEU A 124 -4.92 6.00 2.03
CA LEU A 124 -5.38 4.62 1.77
C LEU A 124 -6.63 4.27 2.57
N LEU A 125 -7.45 3.39 1.98
CA LEU A 125 -8.60 2.76 2.58
C LEU A 125 -8.39 1.24 2.58
N TYR A 126 -8.33 0.62 3.75
CA TYR A 126 -8.32 -0.85 3.84
C TYR A 126 -9.75 -1.34 4.06
N TYR A 127 -10.22 -2.19 3.14
CA TYR A 127 -11.55 -2.78 3.22
C TYR A 127 -11.48 -4.22 3.76
N PRO A 128 -11.92 -4.47 5.01
CA PRO A 128 -11.75 -5.80 5.63
C PRO A 128 -12.46 -6.95 4.90
N LEU A 129 -13.53 -6.65 4.15
CA LEU A 129 -14.29 -7.68 3.42
C LEU A 129 -13.50 -8.25 2.23
N THR A 130 -12.77 -7.40 1.50
CA THR A 130 -11.97 -7.80 0.33
C THR A 130 -10.51 -8.01 0.66
N GLN A 131 -10.07 -7.60 1.86
CA GLN A 131 -8.68 -7.61 2.32
C GLN A 131 -7.73 -6.81 1.41
N ASN A 132 -8.27 -5.82 0.69
CA ASN A 132 -7.54 -5.00 -0.25
C ASN A 132 -7.39 -3.57 0.26
N LEU A 133 -6.27 -2.94 -0.11
CA LEU A 133 -6.03 -1.50 0.04
C LEU A 133 -6.49 -0.76 -1.21
N TYR A 134 -7.13 0.39 -1.02
CA TYR A 134 -7.56 1.29 -2.08
C TYR A 134 -6.97 2.68 -1.86
N GLU A 135 -6.39 3.26 -2.90
CA GLU A 135 -5.84 4.62 -2.86
C GLU A 135 -6.90 5.63 -3.29
N ILE A 136 -7.08 6.69 -2.49
CA ILE A 136 -8.03 7.74 -2.79
C ILE A 136 -7.50 8.60 -3.95
N LYS A 137 -8.16 8.52 -5.11
CA LYS A 137 -7.82 9.34 -6.28
C LYS A 137 -8.50 10.69 -6.26
N TYR A 138 -9.75 10.72 -5.81
CA TYR A 138 -10.54 11.94 -5.84
C TYR A 138 -11.58 11.97 -4.74
N VAL A 139 -11.77 13.14 -4.13
CA VAL A 139 -12.85 13.38 -3.16
C VAL A 139 -13.78 14.44 -3.72
N GLY A 140 -14.97 14.00 -4.11
CA GLY A 140 -16.03 14.82 -4.67
C GLY A 140 -16.55 15.82 -3.64
N LYS A 141 -16.25 17.11 -3.88
CA LYS A 141 -16.75 18.24 -3.09
C LYS A 141 -17.98 18.90 -3.72
N GLU A 142 -18.17 18.77 -5.03
CA GLU A 142 -19.08 19.64 -5.78
C GLU A 142 -20.04 18.82 -6.65
N GLU A 143 -21.16 18.36 -6.06
CA GLU A 143 -22.33 18.06 -6.88
C GLU A 143 -23.06 19.37 -7.21
N PRO A 144 -23.40 19.66 -8.49
CA PRO A 144 -24.02 20.93 -8.90
C PRO A 144 -25.37 21.27 -8.22
N PHE A 145 -25.93 20.31 -7.47
CA PHE A 145 -27.23 20.43 -6.81
C PHE A 145 -27.15 19.98 -5.35
N PHE A 146 -26.56 20.79 -4.48
CA PHE A 146 -26.83 20.66 -3.04
C PHE A 146 -28.30 20.97 -2.79
N GLN A 147 -29.08 19.94 -2.44
CA GLN A 147 -30.51 20.09 -2.18
C GLN A 147 -30.78 21.10 -1.04
N PHE A 148 -29.76 21.43 -0.23
CA PHE A 148 -29.86 22.34 0.92
C PHE A 148 -28.67 23.30 1.10
N GLY A 149 -27.75 23.41 0.14
CA GLY A 149 -26.57 24.29 0.25
C GLY A 149 -25.48 23.82 1.24
N LYS A 150 -25.57 22.60 1.76
CA LYS A 150 -24.55 21.92 2.57
C LYS A 150 -24.29 20.52 1.99
N ILE A 151 -23.05 20.05 2.08
CA ILE A 151 -22.65 18.68 1.75
C ILE A 151 -22.91 17.79 2.97
N GLN A 152 -23.65 16.69 2.79
CA GLN A 152 -23.95 15.74 3.88
C GLN A 152 -23.04 14.52 3.89
N PHE A 153 -22.44 14.20 2.73
CA PHE A 153 -21.48 13.11 2.60
C PHE A 153 -20.40 13.49 1.59
N TYR A 154 -19.19 12.96 1.79
CA TYR A 154 -18.14 12.97 0.77
C TYR A 154 -18.27 11.74 -0.12
N ALA A 155 -18.09 11.92 -1.43
CA ALA A 155 -17.93 10.82 -2.37
C ALA A 155 -16.44 10.63 -2.63
N ILE A 156 -15.90 9.48 -2.25
CA ILE A 156 -14.49 9.14 -2.37
C ILE A 156 -14.37 8.14 -3.52
N THR A 157 -13.72 8.54 -4.59
CA THR A 157 -13.32 7.65 -5.68
C THR A 157 -11.94 7.10 -5.35
N ALA A 158 -11.84 5.77 -5.29
CA ALA A 158 -10.62 5.07 -4.96
C ALA A 158 -10.34 3.94 -5.96
N GLU A 159 -9.07 3.64 -6.18
CA GLU A 159 -8.61 2.55 -7.04
C GLU A 159 -7.79 1.56 -6.22
N LEU A 160 -7.70 0.30 -6.67
CA LEU A 160 -6.86 -0.70 -6.00
C LEU A 160 -5.42 -0.18 -5.86
N TYR A 161 -4.92 -0.13 -4.62
CA TYR A 161 -3.57 0.32 -4.34
C TYR A 161 -2.56 -0.72 -4.81
N GLN A 162 -1.59 -0.28 -5.61
CA GLN A 162 -0.46 -1.10 -6.01
C GLN A 162 0.64 -0.92 -4.99
N VAL A 163 0.92 -1.98 -4.22
CA VAL A 163 1.96 -1.97 -3.19
C VAL A 163 3.31 -1.68 -3.86
N GLY A 164 3.94 -0.59 -3.42
CA GLY A 164 5.28 -0.17 -3.86
C GLY A 164 6.32 -0.37 -2.75
N SER A 165 7.26 0.57 -2.62
CA SER A 165 8.24 0.62 -1.52
C SER A 165 7.76 1.49 -0.35
N ASP A 166 6.44 1.54 -0.13
CA ASP A 166 5.85 2.29 0.96
C ASP A 166 5.76 1.41 2.22
N ASP A 167 6.00 2.01 3.39
CA ASP A 167 6.05 1.35 4.70
C ASP A 167 4.63 1.34 5.33
N LEU A 168 4.05 0.15 5.53
CA LEU A 168 2.72 -0.08 6.10
C LEU A 168 2.87 -0.67 7.51
N ALA A 169 3.12 0.20 8.49
CA ALA A 169 3.30 -0.17 9.90
C ALA A 169 2.17 0.39 10.76
N THR A 170 0.95 -0.06 10.52
CA THR A 170 -0.27 0.46 11.14
C THR A 170 -0.57 -0.13 12.52
N GLY A 171 0.04 -1.28 12.83
CA GLY A 171 -0.25 -2.07 14.03
C GLY A 171 -1.49 -2.95 13.89
N VAL A 172 -2.18 -2.91 12.74
CA VAL A 172 -3.27 -3.84 12.41
C VAL A 172 -2.66 -5.00 11.63
N ALA A 173 -2.62 -6.17 12.25
CA ALA A 173 -1.93 -7.35 11.70
C ALA A 173 -2.36 -7.73 10.28
N GLU A 174 -3.62 -7.50 9.91
CA GLU A 174 -4.12 -7.78 8.57
C GLU A 174 -3.59 -6.81 7.50
N ILE A 175 -3.42 -5.53 7.86
CA ILE A 175 -2.91 -4.50 6.96
C ILE A 175 -1.40 -4.68 6.79
N ASP A 176 -0.69 -4.85 7.91
CA ASP A 176 0.78 -5.02 7.90
C ASP A 176 1.17 -6.34 7.19
N ALA A 177 0.29 -7.36 7.20
CA ALA A 177 0.48 -8.58 6.42
C ALA A 177 0.43 -8.36 4.90
N ILE A 178 -0.25 -7.32 4.41
CA ILE A 178 -0.31 -7.01 2.97
C ILE A 178 1.07 -6.62 2.47
N GLU A 179 1.79 -5.76 3.19
CA GLU A 179 3.18 -5.42 2.85
C GLU A 179 4.03 -6.68 2.78
N THR A 180 3.97 -7.52 3.81
CA THR A 180 4.72 -8.79 3.86
C THR A 180 4.40 -9.72 2.70
N LEU A 181 3.15 -9.75 2.21
CA LEU A 181 2.75 -10.58 1.09
C LEU A 181 3.35 -10.09 -0.24
N PHE A 182 3.39 -8.78 -0.46
CA PHE A 182 3.76 -8.18 -1.74
C PHE A 182 5.20 -7.65 -1.81
N ASP A 183 5.91 -7.54 -0.67
CA ASP A 183 7.30 -7.09 -0.64
C ASP A 183 8.22 -8.02 -1.47
N THR A 184 9.36 -7.54 -1.89
CA THR A 184 10.34 -8.32 -2.65
C THR A 184 11.17 -9.15 -1.67
N ALA A 185 10.79 -10.40 -1.46
CA ALA A 185 11.52 -11.27 -0.55
C ALA A 185 12.65 -12.01 -1.27
N ILE A 186 13.79 -12.14 -0.61
CA ILE A 186 14.93 -12.93 -1.09
C ILE A 186 15.19 -14.10 -0.15
N SER A 187 15.64 -15.21 -0.74
CA SER A 187 16.01 -16.42 0.00
C SER A 187 17.52 -16.43 0.26
N LEU A 188 17.89 -16.56 1.53
CA LEU A 188 19.27 -16.80 1.96
C LEU A 188 19.39 -18.20 2.54
N THR A 189 20.33 -18.97 2.01
CA THR A 189 20.73 -20.24 2.59
C THR A 189 21.88 -20.02 3.56
N MET A 190 21.68 -20.42 4.81
CA MET A 190 22.70 -20.30 5.85
C MET A 190 23.67 -21.49 5.84
N GLY A 191 24.93 -21.18 6.13
CA GLY A 191 26.00 -22.15 6.36
C GLY A 191 25.75 -22.99 7.62
N VAL A 192 26.43 -24.13 7.69
CA VAL A 192 26.35 -25.01 8.87
C VAL A 192 27.04 -24.38 10.07
N GLY A 193 26.48 -24.57 11.27
CA GLY A 193 27.11 -24.16 12.54
C GLY A 193 26.67 -22.80 13.09
N GLY A 194 25.53 -22.25 12.66
CA GLY A 194 24.92 -21.10 13.31
C GLY A 194 24.31 -21.41 14.68
N THR A 195 23.91 -20.36 15.40
CA THR A 195 23.37 -20.44 16.76
C THR A 195 21.99 -19.80 16.83
N GLY A 196 21.04 -20.47 17.48
CA GLY A 196 19.69 -19.97 17.68
C GLY A 196 18.82 -20.03 16.42
N ASP A 197 17.56 -19.66 16.58
CA ASP A 197 16.59 -19.55 15.49
C ASP A 197 16.16 -18.09 15.34
N PHE A 198 15.98 -17.64 14.10
CA PHE A 198 15.43 -16.31 13.85
C PHE A 198 13.94 -16.28 14.18
N THR A 199 13.48 -15.14 14.69
CA THR A 199 12.06 -14.86 14.96
C THR A 199 11.45 -14.07 13.81
N VAL A 200 10.27 -14.48 13.34
CA VAL A 200 9.54 -13.75 12.29
C VAL A 200 9.23 -12.32 12.75
N GLY A 201 9.42 -11.35 11.86
CA GLY A 201 9.26 -9.92 12.10
C GLY A 201 10.46 -9.25 12.77
N GLU A 202 11.52 -9.99 13.12
CA GLU A 202 12.73 -9.35 13.68
C GLU A 202 13.59 -8.72 12.58
N THR A 203 14.35 -7.69 12.95
CA THR A 203 15.40 -7.13 12.07
C THR A 203 16.69 -7.95 12.19
N VAL A 204 17.22 -8.37 11.05
CA VAL A 204 18.54 -9.00 10.93
C VAL A 204 19.57 -8.04 10.35
N THR A 205 20.78 -8.07 10.88
CA THR A 205 21.88 -7.18 10.48
C THR A 205 23.09 -7.97 9.98
N GLY A 206 23.57 -7.65 8.78
CA GLY A 206 24.79 -8.18 8.19
C GLY A 206 26.04 -7.57 8.81
N GLY A 207 26.95 -8.40 9.30
CA GLY A 207 28.14 -7.96 10.04
C GLY A 207 29.21 -7.29 9.18
N THR A 208 29.25 -7.55 7.87
CA THR A 208 30.22 -6.93 6.97
C THR A 208 29.58 -5.78 6.20
N THR A 209 28.40 -6.01 5.63
CA THR A 209 27.74 -5.03 4.78
C THR A 209 26.96 -3.96 5.57
N SER A 210 26.69 -4.19 6.86
CA SER A 210 25.71 -3.42 7.65
C SER A 210 24.30 -3.40 7.03
N THR A 211 24.02 -4.30 6.07
CA THR A 211 22.71 -4.43 5.47
C THR A 211 21.72 -4.91 6.52
N THR A 212 20.58 -4.24 6.60
CA THR A 212 19.46 -4.65 7.46
C THR A 212 18.36 -5.24 6.59
N ALA A 213 17.68 -6.25 7.09
CA ALA A 213 16.45 -6.79 6.49
C ALA A 213 15.52 -7.29 7.59
N GLU A 214 14.25 -7.49 7.27
CA GLU A 214 13.26 -8.06 8.17
C GLU A 214 13.04 -9.55 7.87
N VAL A 215 12.90 -10.37 8.90
CA VAL A 215 12.70 -11.82 8.76
C VAL A 215 11.24 -12.12 8.41
N LYS A 216 11.00 -12.63 7.20
CA LYS A 216 9.69 -13.13 6.77
C LYS A 216 9.43 -14.55 7.25
N SER A 217 10.42 -15.43 7.10
CA SER A 217 10.32 -16.82 7.60
C SER A 217 11.69 -17.45 7.79
N TRP A 218 11.79 -18.34 8.77
CA TRP A 218 12.99 -19.13 9.04
C TRP A 218 12.64 -20.61 9.16
N ASP A 219 13.40 -21.45 8.45
CA ASP A 219 13.36 -22.91 8.60
C ASP A 219 14.73 -23.42 9.01
N SER A 220 14.85 -23.86 10.27
CA SER A 220 16.11 -24.37 10.84
C SER A 220 16.54 -25.72 10.29
N SER A 221 15.61 -26.49 9.70
CA SER A 221 15.90 -27.80 9.11
C SER A 221 16.56 -27.67 7.74
N THR A 222 16.05 -26.76 6.90
CA THR A 222 16.61 -26.44 5.59
C THR A 222 17.66 -25.34 5.64
N ARG A 223 17.73 -24.58 6.74
CA ARG A 223 18.58 -23.40 6.96
C ARG A 223 18.29 -22.27 5.97
N ILE A 224 17.03 -22.17 5.55
CA ILE A 224 16.58 -21.17 4.62
C ILE A 224 15.94 -20.05 5.42
N LEU A 225 16.49 -18.85 5.25
CA LEU A 225 15.94 -17.60 5.76
C LEU A 225 15.36 -16.82 4.59
N ILE A 226 14.09 -16.46 4.67
CA ILE A 226 13.47 -15.53 3.74
C ILE A 226 13.40 -14.18 4.44
N VAL A 227 13.95 -13.16 3.79
CA VAL A 227 13.96 -11.79 4.31
C VAL A 227 13.37 -10.81 3.31
N GLN A 228 12.88 -9.70 3.84
CA GLN A 228 12.17 -8.64 3.13
C GLN A 228 12.66 -7.26 3.64
N ASN A 229 12.23 -6.15 3.04
CA ASN A 229 12.55 -4.78 3.48
C ASN A 229 14.05 -4.50 3.66
N ARG A 230 14.85 -4.95 2.69
CA ARG A 230 16.31 -4.91 2.77
C ARG A 230 16.88 -3.56 2.33
N THR A 231 17.85 -3.02 3.08
CA THR A 231 18.49 -1.71 2.80
C THR A 231 19.66 -1.76 1.82
N GLY A 232 20.08 -2.95 1.38
CA GLY A 232 21.27 -3.18 0.56
C GLY A 232 21.34 -4.61 0.04
N THR A 233 22.53 -5.11 -0.28
CA THR A 233 22.74 -6.51 -0.68
C THR A 233 23.66 -7.21 0.31
N PHE A 234 23.25 -8.37 0.80
CA PHE A 234 24.10 -9.20 1.67
C PHE A 234 25.29 -9.75 0.89
N ALA A 235 26.39 -10.02 1.60
CA ALA A 235 27.61 -10.62 1.06
C ALA A 235 27.69 -12.11 1.44
N ALA A 236 28.27 -12.91 0.54
CA ALA A 236 28.53 -14.31 0.82
C ALA A 236 29.58 -14.44 1.94
N ASN A 237 29.39 -15.41 2.83
CA ASN A 237 30.19 -15.66 4.04
C ASN A 237 30.15 -14.56 5.09
N GLU A 238 29.17 -13.64 5.05
CA GLU A 238 28.98 -12.69 6.15
C GLU A 238 28.13 -13.27 7.27
N SER A 239 28.37 -12.81 8.51
CA SER A 239 27.52 -13.15 9.66
C SER A 239 26.25 -12.31 9.64
N LEU A 240 25.10 -12.94 9.82
CA LEU A 240 23.80 -12.33 9.97
C LEU A 240 23.35 -12.50 11.42
N THR A 241 23.05 -11.39 12.10
CA THR A 241 22.65 -11.37 13.52
C THR A 241 21.22 -10.87 13.67
N GLY A 242 20.36 -11.64 14.36
CA GLY A 242 19.01 -11.22 14.72
C GLY A 242 19.02 -10.29 15.92
N ASN A 243 18.33 -9.15 15.83
CA ASN A 243 18.34 -8.12 16.87
C ASN A 243 17.59 -8.55 18.14
N ASP A 244 16.56 -9.40 18.02
CA ASP A 244 15.74 -9.83 19.14
C ASP A 244 16.13 -11.23 19.60
N SER A 245 16.28 -12.17 18.65
CA SER A 245 16.64 -13.56 18.91
C SER A 245 18.10 -13.73 19.33
N ASN A 246 18.97 -12.77 19.02
CA ASN A 246 20.42 -12.91 19.08
C ASN A 246 20.95 -14.13 18.31
N ALA A 247 20.16 -14.65 17.35
CA ALA A 247 20.57 -15.74 16.48
C ALA A 247 21.69 -15.25 15.56
N VAL A 248 22.70 -16.09 15.34
CA VAL A 248 23.85 -15.76 14.49
C VAL A 248 24.06 -16.88 13.51
N TRP A 249 23.92 -16.57 12.23
CA TRP A 249 24.14 -17.51 11.13
C TRP A 249 25.08 -16.89 10.10
N VAL A 250 25.77 -17.71 9.31
CA VAL A 250 26.64 -17.23 8.24
C VAL A 250 25.91 -17.41 6.92
N VAL A 251 25.81 -16.36 6.11
CA VAL A 251 25.21 -16.42 4.78
C VAL A 251 26.10 -17.28 3.88
N SER A 252 25.57 -18.39 3.35
CA SER A 252 26.31 -19.25 2.42
C SER A 252 26.06 -18.82 0.98
N THR A 253 24.80 -18.88 0.57
CA THR A 253 24.35 -18.51 -0.78
C THR A 253 23.06 -17.73 -0.66
N PHE A 254 22.80 -16.84 -1.59
CA PHE A 254 21.56 -16.09 -1.67
C PHE A 254 21.19 -15.91 -3.14
N ASP A 255 19.91 -15.63 -3.38
CA ASP A 255 19.40 -15.34 -4.71
C ASP A 255 18.64 -14.02 -4.65
N THR A 256 19.17 -13.00 -5.31
CA THR A 256 18.54 -11.67 -5.34
C THR A 256 17.47 -11.54 -6.42
N LEU A 257 17.42 -12.50 -7.35
CA LEU A 257 16.58 -12.46 -8.54
C LEU A 257 15.37 -13.38 -8.44
N GLN A 258 15.38 -14.32 -7.48
CA GLN A 258 14.27 -15.21 -7.24
C GLN A 258 13.34 -14.63 -6.16
N ASN A 259 12.34 -13.84 -6.57
CA ASN A 259 11.25 -13.43 -5.69
C ASN A 259 10.24 -14.57 -5.59
N THR A 260 10.12 -15.17 -4.40
CA THR A 260 9.21 -16.31 -4.16
C THR A 260 7.78 -15.89 -3.82
N ASN A 261 7.47 -14.58 -3.83
CA ASN A 261 6.16 -14.07 -3.44
C ASN A 261 5.13 -14.08 -4.58
N SER A 262 5.56 -14.31 -5.83
CA SER A 262 4.66 -14.43 -6.98
C SER A 262 5.02 -15.65 -7.83
N GLU A 263 4.02 -16.43 -8.19
CA GLU A 263 4.18 -17.54 -9.16
C GLU A 263 4.52 -17.05 -10.57
N TYR A 264 4.39 -15.75 -10.82
CA TYR A 264 4.69 -15.10 -12.10
C TYR A 264 6.06 -14.42 -12.12
N ASP A 265 6.84 -14.45 -11.03
CA ASP A 265 8.20 -13.92 -11.09
C ASP A 265 9.07 -14.82 -11.97
N ALA A 266 9.57 -14.23 -13.05
CA ALA A 266 10.42 -14.89 -14.03
C ALA A 266 11.81 -14.28 -14.10
N ASN A 267 12.17 -13.35 -13.20
CA ASN A 267 13.46 -12.64 -13.26
C ASN A 267 14.66 -13.61 -13.33
N ARG A 268 14.72 -14.60 -12.44
CA ARG A 268 15.76 -15.64 -12.51
C ARG A 268 15.71 -16.46 -13.80
N GLN A 269 14.52 -16.86 -14.26
CA GLN A 269 14.38 -17.63 -15.49
C GLN A 269 14.82 -16.83 -16.72
N ILE A 270 14.55 -15.52 -16.73
CA ILE A 270 14.96 -14.60 -17.79
C ILE A 270 16.48 -14.46 -17.80
N GLU A 271 17.12 -14.29 -16.63
CA GLU A 271 18.58 -14.23 -16.53
C GLU A 271 19.24 -15.55 -16.98
N ASP A 272 18.77 -16.70 -16.49
CA ASP A 272 19.27 -18.01 -16.92
C ASP A 272 19.08 -18.24 -18.44
N ALA A 273 17.97 -17.75 -19.00
CA ALA A 273 17.71 -17.82 -20.43
C ALA A 273 18.57 -16.84 -21.24
N ALA A 274 18.87 -15.65 -20.70
CA ALA A 274 19.65 -14.61 -21.36
C ALA A 274 21.08 -15.09 -21.65
N ASP A 275 21.69 -15.84 -20.73
CA ASP A 275 23.03 -16.44 -20.92
C ASP A 275 23.09 -17.41 -22.11
N ASN A 276 21.95 -17.98 -22.51
CA ASN A 276 21.86 -18.88 -23.66
C ASN A 276 21.57 -18.15 -24.99
N ILE A 277 21.30 -16.83 -24.97
CA ILE A 277 20.99 -16.05 -26.18
C ILE A 277 22.25 -15.74 -26.98
N VAL A 278 23.37 -15.48 -26.30
CA VAL A 278 24.63 -15.09 -26.97
C VAL A 278 25.76 -16.01 -26.55
N ASP A 279 26.19 -16.86 -27.50
CA ASP A 279 27.28 -17.82 -27.30
C ASP A 279 28.65 -17.16 -27.54
N TRP A 280 29.43 -17.01 -26.46
CA TRP A 280 30.81 -16.50 -26.51
C TRP A 280 31.88 -17.60 -26.58
N SER A 281 31.50 -18.86 -26.83
CA SER A 281 32.44 -20.01 -26.87
C SER A 281 33.53 -19.88 -27.93
N GLU A 282 33.27 -19.19 -29.04
CA GLU A 282 34.24 -18.92 -30.12
C GLU A 282 35.05 -17.61 -29.90
N GLY A 283 34.78 -16.87 -28.82
CA GLY A 283 35.48 -15.67 -28.41
C GLY A 283 34.63 -14.40 -28.47
N ASN A 284 34.72 -13.57 -27.43
CA ASN A 284 33.98 -12.31 -27.34
C ASN A 284 34.56 -11.26 -28.31
N PRO A 285 33.82 -10.83 -29.36
CA PRO A 285 34.28 -9.83 -30.32
C PRO A 285 34.34 -8.40 -29.74
N PHE A 286 33.85 -8.20 -28.51
CA PHE A 286 33.83 -6.93 -27.78
C PHE A 286 34.92 -6.83 -26.70
N GLY A 287 35.78 -7.85 -26.56
CA GLY A 287 36.94 -7.86 -25.65
C GLY A 287 36.69 -8.56 -24.29
N GLU A 288 37.76 -8.79 -23.52
CA GLU A 288 37.73 -9.58 -22.27
C GLU A 288 36.87 -8.98 -21.15
N PHE A 289 36.60 -7.67 -21.17
CA PHE A 289 35.88 -6.97 -20.09
C PHE A 289 34.37 -7.25 -20.07
N GLY A 290 33.82 -7.95 -21.07
CA GLY A 290 32.39 -8.29 -21.17
C GLY A 290 32.08 -9.77 -20.95
N ASN A 291 33.04 -10.57 -20.47
CA ASN A 291 32.86 -12.02 -20.32
C ASN A 291 32.28 -12.45 -18.96
N PHE A 292 31.65 -11.53 -18.23
CA PHE A 292 30.96 -11.80 -16.98
C PHE A 292 29.48 -12.02 -17.27
N THR A 293 29.09 -13.27 -17.49
CA THR A 293 27.69 -13.71 -17.52
C THR A 293 27.27 -13.98 -16.07
N GLY A 294 26.59 -13.01 -15.45
CA GLY A 294 25.93 -13.24 -14.17
C GLY A 294 25.97 -12.06 -13.20
N SER A 295 24.79 -11.70 -12.70
CA SER A 295 24.65 -11.14 -11.36
C SER A 295 24.73 -12.28 -10.33
N ILE A 296 25.40 -12.04 -9.21
CA ILE A 296 25.22 -12.81 -7.97
C ILE A 296 23.92 -12.32 -7.30
#